data_AF-A0A1Q3FJZ5-F1
#
_entry.id   AF-A0A1Q3FJZ5-F1
#
_cell.length_a   1.000
_cell.length_b   1.000
_cell.length_c   1.000
_cell.angle_alpha   90.00
_cell.angle_beta   90.00
_cell.angle_gamma   90.00
#
_symmetry.space_group_name_H-M   'P 1'
#
loop_
_entity.id
_entity.type
_entity.pdbx_description
1 polymer ?
#
loop_
_entity_poly.entity_id
_entity_poly.type
_entity_poly.pdbx_seq_one_letter_code
_entity_poly.pdbx_strand_id
1 'polypeptide(L)'
;MYGGKSPTELLSGTHSKSWLHDKWAPTAGGMFGFLGACYVNWGTGRPVFSGIQKHVIAAVGVGALALTVDKWRTQYLAEKDATLRHYIELHPEDFPTPERKKFADVFEYWQPIR
;
A
#
# COMPACT_ATOMS: atom_id res chain seq x y z
N MET A 1 -23.80 -7.82 -27.36
CA MET A 1 -22.38 -7.79 -27.00
C MET A 1 -22.24 -7.10 -25.66
N TYR A 2 -21.68 -7.76 -24.67
CA TYR A 2 -21.46 -7.16 -23.35
C TYR A 2 -20.18 -6.32 -23.45
N GLY A 3 -20.33 -5.03 -23.78
CA GLY A 3 -19.20 -4.10 -23.77
C GLY A 3 -18.64 -3.99 -22.35
N GLY A 4 -17.35 -4.29 -22.18
CA GLY A 4 -16.64 -3.97 -20.94
C GLY A 4 -16.56 -2.45 -20.76
N LYS A 5 -16.35 -2.00 -19.52
CA LYS A 5 -16.00 -0.59 -19.25
C LYS A 5 -14.68 -0.26 -19.93
N SER A 6 -14.55 0.95 -20.48
CA SER A 6 -13.28 1.37 -21.09
C SER A 6 -12.18 1.50 -20.00
N PRO A 7 -10.89 1.44 -20.36
CA PRO A 7 -9.80 1.66 -19.42
C PRO A 7 -9.93 2.99 -18.65
N THR A 8 -10.35 4.05 -19.33
CA THR A 8 -10.55 5.38 -18.72
C THR A 8 -11.74 5.40 -17.74
N GLU A 9 -12.83 4.70 -18.03
CA GLU A 9 -13.96 4.54 -17.11
C GLU A 9 -13.61 3.71 -15.87
N LEU A 10 -12.69 2.74 -15.98
CA LEU A 10 -12.21 1.97 -14.84
C LEU A 10 -11.32 2.81 -13.93
N LEU A 11 -10.58 3.76 -14.50
CA LEU A 11 -9.58 4.56 -13.80
C LEU A 11 -10.12 5.89 -13.27
N SER A 12 -11.35 6.27 -13.61
CA SER A 12 -11.99 7.54 -13.23
C SER A 12 -12.55 7.58 -11.79
N GLY A 13 -12.49 6.47 -11.05
CA GLY A 13 -13.00 6.40 -9.68
C GLY A 13 -12.17 7.21 -8.67
N THR A 14 -12.84 7.87 -7.73
CA THR A 14 -12.18 8.56 -6.61
C THR A 14 -11.75 7.56 -5.53
N HIS A 15 -10.45 7.51 -5.23
CA HIS A 15 -9.96 6.73 -4.09
C HIS A 15 -10.23 7.47 -2.77
N SER A 16 -11.06 6.89 -1.89
CA SER A 16 -11.31 7.44 -0.55
C SER A 16 -10.25 6.94 0.45
N LYS A 17 -9.68 7.87 1.24
CA LYS A 17 -8.78 7.49 2.32
C LYS A 17 -9.59 6.89 3.47
N SER A 18 -9.17 5.71 3.92
CA SER A 18 -9.69 5.13 5.17
C SER A 18 -9.27 5.97 6.38
N TRP A 19 -10.03 5.90 7.47
CA TRP A 19 -9.71 6.54 8.75
C TRP A 19 -8.33 6.15 9.31
N LEU A 20 -7.82 4.97 8.94
CA LEU A 20 -6.54 4.44 9.40
C LEU A 20 -5.34 4.95 8.58
N HIS A 21 -5.56 5.49 7.38
CA HIS A 21 -4.50 5.82 6.42
C HIS A 21 -3.39 6.66 7.04
N ASP A 22 -3.74 7.77 7.69
CA ASP A 22 -2.75 8.73 8.22
C ASP A 22 -2.13 8.29 9.56
N LYS A 23 -2.67 7.23 10.19
CA LYS A 23 -2.23 6.74 11.50
C LYS A 23 -1.36 5.48 11.38
N TRP A 24 -1.57 4.70 10.32
CA TRP A 24 -0.91 3.41 10.14
C TRP A 24 0.63 3.52 10.20
N ALA A 25 1.21 4.39 9.36
CA ALA A 25 2.66 4.56 9.27
C ALA A 25 3.31 5.02 10.60
N PRO A 26 2.87 6.11 11.25
CA PRO A 26 3.48 6.53 12.53
C PRO A 26 3.23 5.51 13.66
N THR A 27 2.09 4.83 13.70
CA THR A 27 1.81 3.80 14.71
C THR A 27 2.72 2.58 14.53
N ALA A 28 2.87 2.08 13.30
CA ALA A 28 3.77 0.96 13.01
C ALA A 28 5.23 1.35 13.30
N GLY A 29 5.67 2.52 12.81
CA GLY A 29 7.02 3.03 13.09
C GLY A 29 7.30 3.21 14.57
N GLY A 30 6.35 3.75 15.34
CA GLY A 30 6.49 3.90 16.79
C GLY A 30 6.58 2.55 17.53
N MET A 31 5.79 1.56 17.10
CA MET A 31 5.89 0.19 17.64
C MET A 31 7.25 -0.43 17.33
N PHE A 32 7.77 -0.27 16.11
CA PHE A 32 9.11 -0.74 15.75
C PHE A 32 10.21 -0.01 16.54
N GLY A 33 10.08 1.30 16.75
CA GLY A 33 11.01 2.07 17.59
C GLY A 33 11.03 1.59 19.05
N PHE A 34 9.86 1.33 19.61
CA PHE A 34 9.74 0.77 20.97
C PHE A 34 10.35 -0.62 21.09
N LEU A 35 10.00 -1.53 20.17
CA LEU A 35 10.53 -2.90 20.14
C LEU A 35 12.05 -2.91 19.88
N GLY A 36 12.55 -1.99 19.04
CA GLY A 36 13.98 -1.78 18.82
C GLY A 36 14.71 -1.39 20.10
N ALA A 37 14.15 -0.47 20.90
CA ALA A 37 14.71 -0.11 22.20
C ALA A 37 14.71 -1.29 23.19
N CYS A 38 13.64 -2.10 23.22
CA CYS A 38 13.59 -3.34 24.00
C CYS A 38 14.69 -4.33 23.57
N TYR A 39 14.87 -4.51 22.25
CA TYR A 39 15.88 -5.40 21.68
C TYR A 39 17.31 -4.95 22.03
N VAL A 40 17.60 -3.65 21.94
CA VAL A 40 18.90 -3.09 22.31
C VAL A 40 19.21 -3.30 23.80
N ASN A 41 18.22 -3.09 24.68
CA ASN A 41 18.40 -3.33 26.11
C ASN A 41 18.66 -4.81 26.40
N TRP A 42 17.89 -5.71 25.79
CA TRP A 42 18.10 -7.16 25.91
C TRP A 42 19.50 -7.59 25.43
N GLY A 43 19.91 -7.15 24.23
CA GLY A 43 21.21 -7.46 23.65
C GLY A 43 22.41 -6.87 24.39
N THR A 44 22.21 -5.83 25.20
CA THR A 44 23.26 -5.22 26.03
C THR A 44 23.27 -5.73 27.48
N GLY A 45 22.50 -6.79 27.78
CA GLY A 45 22.43 -7.38 29.12
C GLY A 45 21.73 -6.49 30.15
N ARG A 46 20.94 -5.51 29.69
CA ARG A 46 20.16 -4.60 30.54
C ARG A 46 18.72 -5.07 30.65
N PRO A 47 18.00 -4.75 31.75
CA PRO A 47 16.56 -5.02 31.83
C PRO A 47 15.81 -4.39 30.65
N VAL A 48 14.89 -5.15 30.04
CA VAL A 48 14.24 -4.79 28.76
C VAL A 48 13.60 -3.39 28.81
N PHE A 49 12.97 -3.04 29.93
CA PHE A 49 12.28 -1.76 30.13
C PHE A 49 13.14 -0.68 30.80
N SER A 50 14.47 -0.86 30.85
CA SER A 50 15.36 0.10 31.51
C SER A 50 15.49 1.41 30.71
N GLY A 51 15.27 2.53 31.40
CA GLY A 51 15.42 3.87 30.83
C GLY A 51 14.27 4.25 29.89
N ILE A 52 13.10 4.54 30.46
CA ILE A 52 11.87 4.83 29.71
C ILE A 52 12.02 5.94 28.67
N GLN A 53 12.87 6.94 28.94
CA GLN A 53 13.20 8.00 27.99
C GLN A 53 13.75 7.46 26.66
N LYS A 54 14.52 6.37 26.66
CA LYS A 54 15.06 5.76 25.44
C LYS A 54 13.95 5.13 24.60
N HIS A 55 12.99 4.46 25.24
CA HIS A 55 11.84 3.87 24.57
C HIS A 55 10.94 4.94 23.95
N VAL A 56 10.67 6.02 24.69
CA VAL A 56 9.86 7.14 24.22
C VAL A 56 10.54 7.84 23.04
N ILE A 57 11.84 8.16 23.16
CA ILE A 57 12.60 8.80 22.07
C ILE A 57 12.65 7.89 20.84
N ALA A 58 12.91 6.59 21.01
CA ALA A 58 12.96 5.65 19.89
C ALA A 58 11.60 5.51 19.20
N ALA A 59 10.51 5.37 19.98
CA ALA A 59 9.15 5.28 19.42
C ALA A 59 8.76 6.56 18.66
N VAL A 60 8.97 7.73 19.26
CA VAL A 60 8.63 9.01 18.60
C VAL A 60 9.52 9.25 17.38
N GLY A 61 10.83 8.99 17.49
CA GLY A 61 11.79 9.19 16.41
C GLY A 61 11.51 8.30 15.20
N VAL A 62 11.34 6.99 15.40
CA VAL A 62 11.03 6.06 14.31
C VAL A 62 9.62 6.28 13.77
N GLY A 63 8.65 6.62 14.61
CA GLY A 63 7.30 7.00 14.18
C GLY A 63 7.27 8.23 13.28
N ALA A 64 8.04 9.27 13.62
CA ALA A 64 8.16 10.48 12.80
C ALA A 64 8.82 10.18 11.45
N LEU A 65 9.88 9.37 11.44
CA LEU A 65 10.53 8.92 10.21
C LEU A 65 9.60 8.07 9.34
N ALA A 66 8.80 7.18 9.93
CA ALA A 66 7.83 6.39 9.18
C ALA A 66 6.78 7.28 8.50
N LEU A 67 6.34 8.35 9.16
CA LEU A 67 5.40 9.32 8.59
C LEU A 67 5.99 10.11 7.42
N THR A 68 7.27 10.49 7.46
CA THR A 68 7.90 11.18 6.32
C THR A 68 8.07 10.24 5.13
N VAL A 69 8.50 9.00 5.38
CA VAL A 69 8.64 7.97 4.34
C VAL A 69 7.29 7.65 3.69
N ASP A 70 6.23 7.53 4.48
CA ASP A 70 4.89 7.23 3.95
C ASP A 70 4.32 8.36 3.08
N LYS A 71 4.57 9.63 3.47
CA LYS A 71 4.22 10.79 2.64
C LYS A 71 4.95 10.78 1.31
N TRP A 72 6.27 10.56 1.34
CA TRP A 72 7.08 10.45 0.12
C TRP A 72 6.59 9.29 -0.78
N ARG A 73 6.34 8.11 -0.19
CA ARG A 73 5.80 6.95 -0.90
C ARG A 73 4.45 7.25 -1.54
N THR A 74 3.56 7.93 -0.82
CA THR A 74 2.23 8.30 -1.32
C THR A 74 2.32 9.25 -2.50
N GLN A 75 3.20 10.26 -2.42
CA GLN A 75 3.45 11.19 -3.52
C GLN A 75 4.00 10.46 -4.75
N TYR A 76 5.02 9.63 -4.56
CA TYR A 76 5.62 8.85 -5.64
C TYR A 76 4.58 7.94 -6.34
N LEU A 77 3.75 7.25 -5.56
CA LEU A 77 2.70 6.40 -6.11
C LEU A 77 1.61 7.20 -6.83
N ALA A 78 1.24 8.37 -6.31
CA ALA A 78 0.28 9.27 -6.96
C ALA A 78 0.81 9.80 -8.30
N GLU A 79 2.08 10.21 -8.36
CA GLU A 79 2.74 10.64 -9.60
C GLU A 79 2.78 9.50 -10.62
N LYS A 80 3.22 8.31 -10.22
CA LYS A 80 3.28 7.13 -11.10
C LYS A 80 1.90 6.81 -11.67
N ASP A 81 0.88 6.80 -10.83
CA ASP A 81 -0.51 6.51 -11.21
C ASP A 81 -1.08 7.59 -12.14
N ALA A 82 -0.74 8.86 -11.93
CA ALA A 82 -1.10 9.95 -12.85
C ALA A 82 -0.42 9.80 -14.22
N THR A 83 0.88 9.47 -14.25
CA THR A 83 1.62 9.23 -15.50
C THR A 83 1.02 8.07 -16.30
N LEU A 84 0.67 6.97 -15.62
CA LEU A 84 0.07 5.80 -16.27
C LEU A 84 -1.31 6.11 -16.84
N ARG A 85 -2.17 6.83 -16.11
CA ARG A 85 -3.47 7.28 -16.64
C ARG A 85 -3.31 8.17 -17.87
N HIS A 86 -2.42 9.15 -17.78
CA HIS A 86 -2.13 10.06 -18.88
C HIS A 86 -1.64 9.31 -20.14
N TYR A 87 -0.80 8.28 -19.96
CA TYR A 87 -0.33 7.45 -21.08
C TYR A 87 -1.47 6.66 -21.75
N ILE A 88 -2.37 6.06 -20.96
CA ILE A 88 -3.54 5.34 -21.48
C ILE A 88 -4.49 6.27 -22.23
N GLU A 89 -4.65 7.52 -21.77
CA GLU A 89 -5.46 8.53 -22.45
C GLU A 89 -4.85 8.97 -23.78
N LEU A 90 -3.51 9.05 -23.87
CA LEU A 90 -2.80 9.43 -25.08
C LEU A 90 -2.77 8.32 -26.14
N HIS A 91 -2.72 7.06 -25.70
CA HIS A 91 -2.57 5.87 -26.55
C HIS A 91 -3.71 4.85 -26.34
N PRO A 92 -4.98 5.20 -26.64
CA PRO A 92 -6.10 4.28 -26.50
C PRO A 92 -5.98 3.04 -27.41
N GLU A 93 -5.23 3.13 -28.51
CA GLU A 93 -4.97 2.03 -29.46
C GLU A 93 -4.21 0.86 -28.84
N ASP A 94 -3.33 1.14 -27.88
CA ASP A 94 -2.53 0.11 -27.19
C ASP A 94 -3.36 -0.63 -26.12
N PHE A 95 -4.50 -0.05 -25.73
CA PHE A 95 -5.40 -0.57 -24.68
C PHE A 95 -6.82 -0.79 -25.21
N PRO A 96 -7.03 -1.67 -26.21
CA PRO A 96 -8.36 -1.98 -26.70
C PRO A 96 -9.23 -2.58 -25.59
N THR A 97 -10.49 -2.15 -25.50
CA THR A 97 -11.40 -2.66 -24.48
C THR A 97 -11.75 -4.12 -24.79
N PRO A 98 -11.42 -5.09 -23.91
CA PRO A 98 -11.68 -6.49 -24.18
C PRO A 98 -13.17 -6.79 -24.16
N GLU A 99 -13.61 -7.70 -25.03
CA GLU A 99 -14.98 -8.21 -24.98
C GLU A 99 -15.17 -9.06 -23.73
N ARG A 100 -16.14 -8.69 -22.89
CA ARG A 100 -16.41 -9.41 -21.65
C ARG A 100 -17.33 -10.60 -21.92
N LYS A 101 -16.77 -11.81 -22.00
CA LYS A 101 -17.52 -13.07 -22.14
C LYS A 101 -18.14 -13.47 -20.80
N LYS A 102 -19.34 -14.05 -20.81
CA LYS A 102 -19.91 -14.65 -19.60
C LYS A 102 -19.25 -16.01 -19.36
N PHE A 103 -19.19 -16.45 -18.10
CA PHE A 103 -18.72 -17.80 -17.78
C PHE A 103 -19.55 -18.90 -18.47
N ALA A 104 -20.83 -18.65 -18.77
CA ALA A 104 -21.65 -19.56 -19.57
C ALA A 104 -21.11 -19.78 -21.00
N ASP A 105 -20.36 -18.82 -21.53
CA ASP A 105 -19.79 -18.84 -22.88
C ASP A 105 -18.31 -19.26 -22.89
N VAL A 106 -17.73 -19.59 -21.72
CA VAL A 106 -16.33 -19.96 -21.55
C VAL A 106 -16.25 -21.40 -21.03
N PHE A 107 -15.67 -22.29 -21.82
CA PHE A 107 -15.45 -23.69 -21.43
C PHE A 107 -13.98 -23.90 -21.02
N GLU A 108 -13.72 -23.88 -19.72
CA GLU A 108 -12.40 -24.16 -19.17
C GLU A 108 -12.22 -25.65 -18.89
N TYR A 109 -10.98 -26.12 -18.97
CA TYR A 109 -10.64 -27.49 -18.60
C TYR A 109 -10.83 -27.67 -17.08
N TRP A 110 -11.73 -28.58 -16.70
CA TRP A 110 -11.93 -28.93 -15.29
C TRP A 110 -10.93 -30.01 -14.84
N GLN A 111 -10.02 -29.64 -13.94
CA GLN A 111 -9.09 -30.58 -13.31
C GLN A 111 -9.61 -31.01 -11.93
N PRO A 112 -10.11 -32.25 -11.78
CA PRO A 112 -10.58 -32.73 -10.48
C PRO A 112 -9.42 -32.89 -9.49
N ILE A 113 -9.66 -32.56 -8.23
CA ILE A 113 -8.82 -32.96 -7.10
C ILE A 113 -9.26 -34.38 -6.73
N ARG A 114 -8.33 -35.32 -6.79
CA ARG A 114 -8.53 -36.75 -6.55
C ARG A 114 -7.42 -37.27 -5.64
#